data_AF-A0A835D3D2-F1
#
_entry.id   AF-A0A835D3D2-F1
#
_cell.length_a   1.000
_cell.length_b   1.000
_cell.length_c   1.000
_cell.angle_alpha   90.00
_cell.angle_beta   90.00
_cell.angle_gamma   90.00
#
_symmetry.space_group_name_H-M   'P 1'
#
loop_
_entity.id
_entity.type
_entity.pdbx_description
1 polymer ?
#
loop_
_entity_poly.entity_id
_entity_poly.type
_entity_poly.pdbx_seq_one_letter_code
_entity_poly.pdbx_strand_id
1 'polypeptide(L)'
;MHVQRYRAFVAAFLNLIPSLMPYLGTIFCILRIYCSLGLQIFGGIVNSGNSDLQGTDLADNDYLLFNFNDYPNGMVTLFNLLVMGTWQAWMQVVAFVLEAFFAEMELKMTDKSDEEGKKAQGRKDRLRLVGSKTQSQRVDALSHHMLSGELQQTQCSNP
;
A
#
# COMPACT_ATOMS: atom_id res chain seq x y z
N MET A 1 -19.51 -17.22 -7.45
CA MET A 1 -19.16 -16.22 -6.41
C MET A 1 -18.35 -15.10 -7.05
N HIS A 2 -18.98 -13.97 -7.39
CA HIS A 2 -18.30 -12.77 -7.89
C HIS A 2 -17.92 -11.91 -6.68
N VAL A 3 -16.67 -11.99 -6.24
CA VAL A 3 -16.21 -11.24 -5.07
C VAL A 3 -16.13 -9.75 -5.47
N GLN A 4 -17.07 -8.93 -4.97
CA GLN A 4 -17.16 -7.48 -5.27
C GLN A 4 -15.85 -6.72 -5.06
N ARG A 5 -14.96 -7.23 -4.18
CA ARG A 5 -13.64 -6.64 -3.89
C ARG A 5 -12.70 -6.58 -5.12
N TYR A 6 -12.73 -7.59 -6.00
CA TYR A 6 -11.85 -7.61 -7.18
C TYR A 6 -12.46 -6.95 -8.41
N ARG A 7 -13.78 -6.67 -8.40
CA ARG A 7 -14.47 -6.14 -9.58
C ARG A 7 -13.93 -4.79 -10.01
N ALA A 8 -13.67 -3.90 -9.05
CA ALA A 8 -13.11 -2.58 -9.33
C ALA A 8 -11.67 -2.68 -9.87
N PHE A 9 -10.86 -3.59 -9.31
CA PHE A 9 -9.49 -3.82 -9.74
C PHE A 9 -9.42 -4.41 -11.17
N VAL A 10 -10.21 -5.45 -11.46
CA VAL A 10 -10.25 -6.07 -12.79
C VAL A 10 -10.80 -5.09 -13.83
N ALA A 11 -11.83 -4.30 -13.49
CA ALA A 11 -12.36 -3.29 -14.40
C ALA A 11 -11.33 -2.20 -14.71
N ALA A 12 -10.60 -1.71 -13.70
CA ALA A 12 -9.52 -0.76 -13.89
C ALA A 12 -8.40 -1.35 -14.78
N PHE A 13 -8.00 -2.60 -14.53
CA PHE A 13 -6.99 -3.30 -15.33
C PHE A 13 -7.42 -3.46 -16.79
N LEU A 14 -8.63 -3.94 -17.05
CA LEU A 14 -9.15 -4.13 -18.40
C LEU A 14 -9.31 -2.81 -19.16
N ASN A 15 -9.67 -1.72 -18.47
CA ASN A 15 -9.73 -0.38 -19.05
C ASN A 15 -8.34 0.22 -19.33
N LEU A 16 -7.30 -0.27 -18.65
CA LEU A 16 -5.92 0.16 -18.89
C LEU A 16 -5.33 -0.50 -20.15
N ILE A 17 -5.76 -1.72 -20.50
CA ILE A 17 -5.24 -2.48 -21.65
C ILE A 17 -5.22 -1.65 -22.95
N PRO A 18 -6.32 -1.01 -23.38
CA PRO A 18 -6.33 -0.21 -24.61
C PRO A 18 -5.36 0.98 -24.55
N SER A 19 -5.22 1.60 -23.38
CA SER A 19 -4.31 2.73 -23.17
C SER A 19 -2.84 2.31 -23.15
N LEU A 20 -2.53 1.07 -22.73
CA LEU A 20 -1.19 0.52 -22.69
C LEU A 20 -0.72 0.03 -24.07
N MET A 21 -1.66 -0.41 -24.91
CA MET A 21 -1.40 -0.95 -26.25
C MET A 21 -0.51 -0.07 -27.16
N PRO A 22 -0.69 1.26 -27.27
CA PRO A 22 0.20 2.09 -28.09
C PRO A 22 1.64 2.15 -27.56
N TYR A 23 1.84 2.11 -26.23
CA TYR A 23 3.18 2.07 -25.64
C TYR A 23 3.87 0.73 -25.90
N LEU A 24 3.14 -0.37 -25.72
CA LEU A 24 3.63 -1.71 -26.07
C LEU A 24 3.97 -1.81 -27.57
N GLY A 25 3.14 -1.21 -28.43
CA GLY A 25 3.40 -1.13 -29.88
C GLY A 25 4.68 -0.35 -30.19
N THR A 26 4.89 0.81 -29.55
CA THR A 26 6.12 1.60 -29.72
C THR A 26 7.37 0.80 -29.31
N ILE A 27 7.33 0.15 -28.14
CA ILE A 27 8.43 -0.71 -27.66
C ILE A 27 8.66 -1.87 -28.63
N PHE A 28 7.60 -2.52 -29.10
CA PHE A 28 7.68 -3.60 -30.07
C PHE A 28 8.32 -3.15 -31.39
N CYS A 29 7.98 -1.96 -31.90
CA CYS A 29 8.60 -1.39 -33.08
C CYS A 29 10.11 -1.18 -32.90
N ILE A 30 10.52 -0.65 -31.74
CA ILE A 30 11.94 -0.50 -31.41
C ILE A 30 12.64 -1.86 -31.37
N LEU A 31 12.05 -2.84 -30.67
CA LEU A 31 12.58 -4.20 -30.59
C LEU A 31 12.71 -4.84 -31.99
N ARG A 32 11.79 -4.58 -32.91
CA ARG A 32 11.86 -5.12 -34.28
C ARG A 32 13.05 -4.52 -35.07
N ILE A 33 13.33 -3.23 -34.92
CA ILE A 33 14.50 -2.59 -35.54
C ILE A 33 15.78 -3.21 -35.00
N TYR A 34 15.91 -3.29 -33.67
CA TYR A 34 17.06 -3.91 -33.03
C TYR A 34 17.22 -5.40 -33.36
N CYS A 35 16.12 -6.13 -33.52
CA CYS A 35 16.16 -7.54 -33.92
C CYS A 35 16.76 -7.67 -35.33
N SER A 36 16.32 -6.82 -36.26
CA SER A 36 16.83 -6.83 -37.64
C SER A 36 18.32 -6.50 -37.70
N LEU A 37 18.78 -5.54 -36.89
CA LEU A 37 20.21 -5.22 -36.75
C LEU A 37 20.99 -6.38 -36.10
N GLY A 38 20.43 -6.99 -35.05
CA GLY A 38 21.04 -8.11 -34.34
C GLY A 38 21.24 -9.33 -35.25
N LEU A 39 20.27 -9.65 -36.09
CA LEU A 39 20.39 -10.73 -37.09
C LEU A 39 21.53 -10.47 -38.07
N GLN A 40 21.70 -9.22 -38.52
CA GLN A 40 22.74 -8.88 -39.51
C GLN A 40 24.15 -8.91 -38.92
N ILE A 41 24.30 -8.46 -37.67
CA ILE A 41 25.62 -8.32 -37.02
C ILE A 41 26.03 -9.62 -36.31
N PHE A 42 25.08 -10.31 -35.70
CA PHE A 42 25.32 -11.45 -34.80
C PHE A 42 24.66 -12.76 -35.27
N GLY A 43 24.06 -12.79 -36.45
CA GLY A 43 23.44 -13.97 -37.01
C GLY A 43 24.44 -15.09 -37.29
N GLY A 44 24.15 -16.28 -36.77
CA GLY A 44 24.98 -17.48 -36.95
C GLY A 44 26.16 -17.58 -35.98
N ILE A 45 26.40 -16.59 -35.11
CA ILE A 45 27.56 -16.62 -34.19
C ILE A 45 27.31 -17.56 -33.01
N VAL A 46 26.15 -17.42 -32.37
CA VAL A 46 25.78 -18.15 -31.15
C VAL A 46 24.99 -19.40 -31.53
N ASN A 47 25.67 -20.53 -31.72
CA ASN A 47 25.04 -21.80 -32.09
C ASN A 47 25.81 -23.01 -31.54
N SER A 48 25.15 -24.16 -31.40
CA SER A 48 25.74 -25.39 -30.85
C SER A 48 26.80 -26.06 -31.73
N GLY A 49 26.87 -25.69 -33.02
CA GLY A 49 27.88 -26.17 -33.96
C GLY A 49 29.19 -25.36 -33.91
N ASN A 50 29.24 -24.27 -33.16
CA ASN A 50 30.44 -23.44 -33.05
C ASN A 50 31.39 -24.01 -31.98
N SER A 51 32.57 -24.48 -32.41
CA SER A 51 33.61 -25.01 -31.51
C SER A 51 34.13 -23.98 -30.51
N ASP A 52 34.09 -22.70 -30.85
CA ASP A 52 34.62 -21.61 -30.01
C ASP A 52 33.75 -21.37 -28.77
N LEU A 53 32.52 -21.89 -28.75
CA LEU A 53 31.60 -21.80 -27.63
C LEU A 53 31.67 -23.02 -26.70
N GLN A 54 32.38 -24.08 -27.09
CA GLN A 54 32.48 -25.30 -26.28
C GLN A 54 33.27 -25.03 -24.98
N GLY A 55 32.68 -25.40 -23.85
CA GLY A 55 33.27 -25.16 -22.53
C GLY A 55 33.20 -23.70 -22.06
N THR A 56 32.38 -22.87 -22.70
CA THR A 56 32.04 -21.54 -22.21
C THR A 56 30.77 -21.60 -21.35
N ASP A 57 30.64 -20.66 -20.41
CA ASP A 57 29.42 -20.51 -19.59
C ASP A 57 28.15 -20.35 -20.44
N LEU A 58 28.27 -19.87 -21.68
CA LEU A 58 27.16 -19.75 -22.63
C LEU A 58 26.61 -21.13 -23.04
N ALA A 59 27.50 -22.10 -23.28
CA ALA A 59 27.11 -23.46 -23.63
C ALA A 59 26.66 -24.25 -22.40
N ASP A 60 27.35 -24.08 -21.27
CA ASP A 60 27.08 -24.84 -20.04
C ASP A 60 25.75 -24.47 -19.36
N ASN A 61 25.31 -23.21 -19.49
CA ASN A 61 24.05 -22.73 -18.92
C ASN A 61 22.90 -22.63 -19.93
N ASP A 62 23.02 -23.29 -21.09
CA ASP A 62 22.01 -23.31 -22.15
C ASP A 62 21.60 -21.91 -22.67
N TYR A 63 22.52 -20.93 -22.55
CA TYR A 63 22.32 -19.57 -23.07
C TYR A 63 22.40 -19.50 -24.61
N LEU A 64 22.76 -20.59 -25.27
CA LEU A 64 22.72 -20.70 -26.73
C LEU A 64 21.32 -20.44 -27.31
N LEU A 65 20.27 -20.65 -26.51
CA LEU A 65 18.89 -20.32 -26.89
C LEU A 65 18.68 -18.80 -27.10
N PHE A 66 19.46 -17.95 -26.42
CA PHE A 66 19.42 -16.50 -26.58
C PHE A 66 20.39 -16.05 -27.66
N ASN A 67 19.95 -16.14 -28.91
CA ASN A 67 20.74 -15.81 -30.08
C ASN A 67 19.98 -14.91 -31.07
N PHE A 68 20.69 -14.43 -32.08
CA PHE A 68 20.15 -13.66 -33.20
C PHE A 68 20.24 -14.43 -34.53
N ASN A 69 20.22 -15.77 -34.50
CA ASN A 69 20.32 -16.57 -35.72
C ASN A 69 19.03 -16.49 -36.56
N ASP A 70 17.91 -16.26 -35.90
CA ASP A 70 16.59 -16.15 -36.49
C ASP A 70 15.75 -15.08 -35.78
N TYR A 71 14.73 -14.62 -36.49
CA TYR A 71 13.94 -13.49 -36.04
C TYR A 71 13.19 -13.77 -34.71
N PRO A 72 12.52 -14.91 -34.52
CA PRO A 72 11.89 -15.25 -33.25
C PRO A 72 12.87 -15.31 -32.06
N ASN A 73 14.00 -16.02 -32.20
CA ASN A 73 15.00 -16.09 -31.13
C ASN A 73 15.60 -14.70 -30.83
N GLY A 74 15.84 -13.88 -31.85
CA GLY A 74 16.28 -12.49 -31.67
C GLY A 74 15.27 -11.62 -30.91
N MET A 75 13.96 -11.81 -31.16
CA MET A 75 12.91 -11.10 -30.42
C MET A 75 12.83 -11.53 -28.96
N VAL A 76 12.96 -12.83 -28.67
CA VAL A 76 12.98 -13.34 -27.28
C VAL A 76 14.22 -12.88 -26.54
N THR A 77 15.37 -12.90 -27.22
CA THR A 77 16.63 -12.38 -26.68
C THR A 77 16.50 -10.92 -26.30
N LEU A 78 15.98 -10.06 -27.18
CA LEU A 78 15.78 -8.65 -26.87
C LEU A 78 14.72 -8.41 -25.79
N PHE A 79 13.64 -9.21 -25.75
CA PHE A 79 12.66 -9.15 -24.66
C PHE A 79 13.31 -9.49 -23.31
N ASN A 80 14.14 -10.53 -23.28
CA ASN A 80 14.91 -10.89 -22.09
C ASN A 80 15.83 -9.74 -21.67
N LEU A 81 16.57 -9.12 -22.61
CA LEU A 81 17.39 -7.94 -22.30
C LEU A 81 16.55 -6.75 -21.80
N LEU A 82 15.35 -6.52 -22.33
CA LEU A 82 14.48 -5.42 -21.89
C LEU A 82 14.01 -5.63 -20.45
N VAL A 83 13.56 -6.85 -20.13
CA VAL A 83 13.02 -7.21 -18.81
C VAL A 83 14.15 -7.33 -17.78
N MET A 84 15.16 -8.15 -18.07
CA MET A 84 16.31 -8.41 -17.20
C MET A 84 17.34 -7.27 -17.21
N GLY A 85 17.27 -6.33 -18.13
CA GLY A 85 18.11 -5.12 -18.12
C GLY A 85 17.56 -4.03 -17.21
N THR A 86 16.25 -4.03 -16.95
CA THR A 86 15.58 -2.97 -16.18
C THR A 86 15.05 -3.43 -14.82
N TRP A 87 15.12 -4.74 -14.51
CA TRP A 87 14.55 -5.33 -13.29
C TRP A 87 14.96 -4.64 -11.99
N GLN A 88 16.20 -4.17 -11.86
CA GLN A 88 16.68 -3.50 -10.64
C GLN A 88 15.89 -2.20 -10.38
N ALA A 89 15.65 -1.41 -11.43
CA ALA A 89 14.85 -0.20 -11.31
C ALA A 89 13.39 -0.52 -10.97
N TRP A 90 12.83 -1.57 -11.57
CA TRP A 90 11.48 -2.05 -11.23
C TRP A 90 11.37 -2.48 -9.77
N MET A 91 12.33 -3.26 -9.28
CA MET A 91 12.35 -3.70 -7.89
C MET A 91 12.44 -2.53 -6.91
N GLN A 92 13.23 -1.49 -7.24
CA GLN A 92 13.30 -0.27 -6.43
C GLN A 92 11.98 0.49 -6.39
N VAL A 93 11.31 0.67 -7.54
CA VAL A 93 10.00 1.34 -7.60
C VAL A 93 8.95 0.56 -6.80
N VAL A 94 8.91 -0.77 -6.95
CA VAL A 94 7.97 -1.62 -6.21
C VAL A 94 8.23 -1.54 -4.71
N ALA A 95 9.50 -1.59 -4.27
CA ALA A 95 9.86 -1.47 -2.86
C ALA A 95 9.39 -0.13 -2.27
N PHE A 96 9.66 0.98 -2.96
CA PHE A 96 9.23 2.31 -2.53
C PHE A 96 7.71 2.44 -2.44
N VAL A 97 6.98 1.95 -3.44
CA VAL A 97 5.50 1.98 -3.43
C VAL A 97 4.93 1.15 -2.30
N LEU A 98 5.50 -0.03 -2.03
CA LEU A 98 5.08 -0.88 -0.92
C LEU A 98 5.34 -0.20 0.43
N GLU A 99 6.51 0.41 0.61
CA GLU A 99 6.86 1.14 1.82
C GLU A 99 5.90 2.31 2.07
N ALA A 100 5.62 3.12 1.04
CA ALA A 100 4.65 4.21 1.13
C ALA A 100 3.23 3.70 1.46
N PHE A 101 2.81 2.59 0.83
CA PHE A 101 1.52 1.97 1.10
C PHE A 101 1.42 1.44 2.54
N PHE A 102 2.46 0.79 3.05
CA PHE A 102 2.51 0.31 4.43
C PHE A 102 2.46 1.48 5.43
N ALA A 103 3.22 2.55 5.19
CA ALA A 103 3.16 3.76 6.00
C ALA A 103 1.74 4.37 6.01
N GLU A 104 1.08 4.43 4.84
CA GLU A 104 -0.30 4.94 4.76
C GLU A 104 -1.31 4.03 5.48
N MET A 105 -1.10 2.71 5.43
CA MET A 105 -1.91 1.74 6.16
C MET A 105 -1.72 1.83 7.68
N GLU A 106 -0.48 1.97 8.17
CA GLU A 106 -0.20 2.17 9.60
C GLU A 106 -0.83 3.47 10.13
N LEU A 107 -0.76 4.54 9.33
CA LEU A 107 -1.38 5.82 9.66
C LEU A 107 -2.91 5.67 9.75
N LYS A 108 -3.54 5.00 8.76
CA LYS A 108 -4.99 4.71 8.77
C LYS A 108 -5.44 3.82 9.93
N MET A 109 -4.58 2.90 10.41
CA MET A 109 -4.87 2.08 11.59
C MET A 109 -4.85 2.93 12.87
N THR A 110 -3.84 3.79 13.00
CA THR A 110 -3.67 4.68 14.16
C THR A 110 -4.86 5.66 14.30
N ASP A 111 -5.28 6.25 13.19
CA ASP A 111 -6.39 7.23 13.15
C ASP A 111 -7.74 6.59 13.57
N LYS A 112 -7.99 5.34 13.17
CA LYS A 112 -9.19 4.57 13.60
C LYS A 112 -9.18 4.26 15.09
N SER A 113 -8.04 3.82 15.64
CA SER A 113 -7.93 3.54 17.07
C SER A 113 -8.13 4.79 17.94
N ASP A 114 -7.64 5.94 17.49
CA ASP A 114 -7.81 7.21 18.20
C ASP A 114 -9.25 7.73 18.15
N GLU A 115 -9.95 7.54 17.02
CA GLU A 115 -11.38 7.84 16.91
C GLU A 115 -12.24 6.94 17.82
N GLU A 116 -11.96 5.64 17.89
CA GLU A 116 -12.69 4.71 18.76
C GLU A 116 -12.41 4.99 20.24
N GLY A 117 -11.17 5.30 20.60
CA GLY A 117 -10.78 5.71 21.95
C GLY A 117 -11.48 7.00 22.40
N LYS A 118 -11.55 8.03 21.54
CA LYS A 118 -12.26 9.28 21.83
C LYS A 118 -13.77 9.09 21.96
N LYS A 119 -14.39 8.25 21.11
CA LYS A 119 -15.83 7.92 21.21
C LYS A 119 -16.17 7.13 22.49
N ALA A 120 -15.32 6.18 22.87
CA ALA A 120 -15.47 5.42 24.10
C ALA A 120 -15.28 6.31 25.35
N GLN A 121 -14.28 7.18 25.36
CA GLN A 121 -14.02 8.13 26.44
C GLN A 121 -15.15 9.16 26.60
N GLY A 122 -15.62 9.77 25.50
CA GLY A 122 -16.75 10.71 25.52
C GLY A 122 -18.06 10.08 26.02
N ARG A 123 -18.29 8.79 25.72
CA ARG A 123 -19.44 8.04 26.28
C ARG A 123 -19.28 7.77 27.78
N LYS A 124 -18.06 7.50 28.25
CA LYS A 124 -17.74 7.25 29.67
C LYS A 124 -17.82 8.52 30.50
N ASP A 125 -17.38 9.66 29.98
CA ASP A 125 -17.47 10.97 30.65
C ASP A 125 -18.91 11.47 30.72
N ARG A 126 -19.72 11.22 29.68
CA ARG A 126 -21.16 11.52 29.71
C ARG A 126 -21.94 10.66 30.71
N LEU A 127 -21.50 9.42 30.96
CA LEU A 127 -22.02 8.55 32.02
C LEU A 127 -21.57 8.99 33.43
N ARG A 128 -20.34 9.52 33.57
CA ARG A 128 -19.82 10.05 34.84
C ARG A 128 -20.47 11.37 35.27
N LEU A 129 -20.92 12.19 34.33
CA LEU A 129 -21.65 13.44 34.65
C LEU A 129 -23.03 13.20 35.28
N VAL A 130 -23.60 11.99 35.12
CA VAL A 130 -24.92 11.60 35.68
C VAL A 130 -24.80 11.02 37.11
N GLY A 131 -23.60 10.98 37.71
CA GLY A 131 -23.37 10.33 39.00
C GLY A 131 -23.05 11.23 40.22
N SER A 132 -22.72 12.51 40.05
CA SER A 132 -22.07 13.28 41.13
C SER A 132 -22.96 14.23 41.95
N LYS A 133 -24.30 14.13 41.86
CA LYS A 133 -25.21 15.09 42.52
C LYS A 133 -25.46 14.85 44.03
N THR A 134 -24.91 13.80 44.65
CA THR A 134 -25.26 13.45 46.03
C THR A 134 -24.46 14.16 47.12
N GLN A 135 -23.25 14.68 46.84
CA GLN A 135 -22.47 15.37 47.88
C GLN A 135 -22.92 16.83 48.07
N SER A 136 -23.21 17.55 46.98
CA SER A 136 -23.62 18.96 47.06
C SER A 136 -24.99 19.14 47.72
N GLN A 137 -25.92 18.20 47.51
CA GLN A 137 -27.26 18.25 48.14
C GLN A 137 -27.20 18.09 49.66
N ARG A 138 -26.25 17.31 50.19
CA ARG A 138 -26.08 17.15 51.65
C ARG A 138 -25.49 18.42 52.29
N VAL A 139 -24.62 19.14 51.59
CA VAL A 139 -24.03 20.39 52.09
C VAL A 139 -25.07 21.52 52.09
N ASP A 140 -25.91 21.62 51.05
CA ASP A 140 -27.00 22.60 51.03
C ASP A 140 -28.06 22.32 52.11
N ALA A 141 -28.44 21.05 52.30
CA ALA A 141 -29.37 20.68 53.36
C ALA A 141 -28.82 21.00 54.77
N LEU A 142 -27.51 20.85 54.98
CA LEU A 142 -26.87 21.20 56.26
C LEU A 142 -26.80 22.72 56.47
N SER A 143 -26.47 23.49 55.43
CA SER A 143 -26.41 24.96 55.51
C SER A 143 -27.77 25.54 55.91
N HIS A 144 -28.85 25.08 55.28
CA HIS A 144 -30.21 25.50 55.63
C HIS A 144 -30.61 25.09 57.06
N HIS A 145 -30.15 23.95 57.56
CA HIS A 145 -30.46 23.52 58.93
C HIS A 145 -29.68 24.31 60.00
N MET A 146 -28.45 24.74 59.71
CA MET A 146 -27.68 25.59 60.63
C MET A 146 -28.19 27.04 60.64
N LEU A 147 -28.57 27.58 59.47
CA LEU A 147 -29.20 28.91 59.38
C LEU A 147 -30.58 28.96 60.06
N SER A 148 -31.35 27.87 60.02
CA SER A 148 -32.65 27.79 60.68
C SER A 148 -32.54 27.60 62.20
N GLY A 149 -31.48 26.93 62.67
CA GLY A 149 -31.19 26.76 64.10
C GLY A 149 -30.80 28.07 64.79
N GLU A 150 -30.06 28.93 64.10
CA GLU A 150 -29.66 30.26 64.63
C GLU A 150 -30.84 31.23 64.70
N LEU A 151 -31.78 31.18 63.73
CA LEU A 151 -32.98 32.03 63.73
C LEU A 151 -34.02 31.65 64.81
N GLN A 152 -34.05 30.40 65.27
CA GLN A 152 -34.90 29.99 66.40
C GLN A 152 -34.29 30.36 67.77
N GLN A 153 -32.96 30.42 67.88
CA GLN A 153 -32.30 30.81 69.12
C GLN A 153 -32.44 32.32 69.41
N THR A 154 -32.65 33.15 68.37
CA THR A 154 -32.91 34.59 68.55
C THR A 154 -34.35 34.93 68.96
N GLN A 155 -35.28 33.97 69.02
CA GLN A 155 -36.67 34.20 69.46
C GLN A 155 -36.99 33.69 70.88
N CYS A 156 -36.04 33.06 71.60
CA CYS A 156 -36.24 32.62 72.99
C CYS A 156 -35.40 33.36 74.03
N SER A 157 -34.89 34.55 73.71
CA SER A 157 -34.18 35.40 74.68
C SER A 157 -34.66 36.85 74.61
N ASN A 158 -35.96 37.07 74.86
CA ASN A 158 -36.44 38.34 75.42
C ASN A 158 -36.31 38.24 76.95
N PRO A 159 -35.93 39.34 77.60
CA PRO A 159 -36.96 40.17 78.24
C PRO A 159 -37.20 41.50 77.53
#